data_AF-A0A3D1G7H5-F1
#
_entry.id   AF-A0A3D1G7H5-F1
#
_cell.length_a   1.000
_cell.length_b   1.000
_cell.length_c   1.000
_cell.angle_alpha   90.00
_cell.angle_beta   90.00
_cell.angle_gamma   90.00
#
_symmetry.space_group_name_H-M   'P 1'
#
loop_
_entity.id
_entity.type
_entity.pdbx_description
1 polymer ?
#
loop_
_entity_poly.entity_id
_entity_poly.type
_entity_poly.pdbx_seq_one_letter_code
_entity_poly.pdbx_strand_id
1 'polypeptide(L)'
;MESDSKKKELLSLGMEAGKQLEKKLNAYLTKREDFILETIDLSDDPVESVKNLGQHIEGCKDFFSENGLESYAAVIALLQESVAELNETEELAENEHHFKAGTEDSFSLRLGKAGKRIRRGIAKTGMAIGNIFRKEPVTFQYRSRAIPFRNLVHLEFLDVVQIIRTASSKEMKLMTDLLDELTHQVLEFTPETVELDTYSSRIHSFEDALKELFSSLEKELSEFFIQKQTILEEKLSIAGTLELKNHKLSMEKVEDKQEQQSKLLSEEFSPWKELLDAEFKRINTAYEFLSIQCRIDEKRSEVSELISGTESGVKDAHQSLEKVISEANEEVGKSARISVSRIRSIGKKLKAEVGEIVDEKLKTALLEIVQEKIISKELDQFAIEITELSAKASEQTVLVQTGE
;
A
#
# COMPACT_ATOMS: atom_id res chain seq x y z
N MET A 1 -49.18 13.44 15.75
CA MET A 1 -48.38 13.47 16.99
C MET A 1 -47.64 12.16 17.20
N GLU A 2 -48.29 10.98 17.31
CA GLU A 2 -47.58 9.69 17.44
C GLU A 2 -46.68 9.33 16.24
N SER A 3 -47.13 9.57 15.00
CA SER A 3 -46.34 9.26 13.80
C SER A 3 -45.05 10.08 13.68
N ASP A 4 -45.06 11.35 14.09
CA ASP A 4 -43.87 12.20 14.04
C ASP A 4 -42.89 11.85 15.16
N SER A 5 -43.42 11.44 16.32
CA SER A 5 -42.62 10.94 17.43
C SER A 5 -41.88 9.65 17.04
N LYS A 6 -42.58 8.68 16.43
CA LYS A 6 -41.96 7.43 15.98
C LYS A 6 -40.98 7.66 14.82
N LYS A 7 -41.27 8.58 13.89
CA LYS A 7 -40.32 8.96 12.83
C LYS A 7 -39.01 9.51 13.42
N LYS A 8 -39.11 10.41 14.42
CA LYS A 8 -37.93 10.97 15.10
C LYS A 8 -37.13 9.92 15.86
N GLU A 9 -37.80 8.99 16.53
CA GLU A 9 -37.17 7.85 17.20
C GLU A 9 -36.39 6.98 16.20
N LEU A 10 -37.01 6.60 15.08
CA LEU A 10 -36.36 5.79 14.05
C LEU A 10 -35.19 6.53 13.39
N LEU A 11 -35.34 7.83 13.11
CA LEU A 11 -34.23 8.63 12.61
C LEU A 11 -33.08 8.65 13.64
N SER A 12 -33.38 8.80 14.93
CA SER A 12 -32.37 8.76 15.99
C SER A 12 -31.63 7.42 16.03
N LEU A 13 -32.34 6.29 15.91
CA LEU A 13 -31.74 4.95 15.91
C LEU A 13 -30.85 4.74 14.68
N GLY A 14 -31.31 5.14 13.49
CA GLY A 14 -30.53 5.06 12.26
C GLY A 14 -29.27 5.93 12.32
N MET A 15 -29.37 7.13 12.90
CA MET A 15 -28.21 8.01 13.10
C MET A 15 -27.24 7.49 14.16
N GLU A 16 -27.73 6.83 15.20
CA GLU A 16 -26.86 6.19 16.20
C GLU A 16 -26.04 5.06 15.57
N ALA A 17 -26.66 4.21 14.74
CA ALA A 17 -25.96 3.21 13.94
C ALA A 17 -24.89 3.85 13.03
N GLY A 18 -25.22 4.98 12.38
CA GLY A 18 -24.26 5.75 11.59
C GLY A 18 -23.07 6.25 12.41
N LYS A 19 -23.29 6.82 13.59
CA LYS A 19 -22.21 7.27 14.49
C LYS A 19 -21.34 6.13 15.01
N GLN A 20 -21.94 4.98 15.30
CA GLN A 20 -21.18 3.79 15.68
C GLN A 20 -20.27 3.34 14.54
N LEU A 21 -20.78 3.37 13.31
CA LEU A 21 -19.99 3.07 12.12
C LEU A 21 -18.85 4.09 11.93
N GLU A 22 -19.13 5.39 12.01
CA GLU A 22 -18.13 6.45 11.93
C GLU A 22 -17.00 6.23 12.93
N LYS A 23 -17.35 5.98 14.20
CA LYS A 23 -16.36 5.72 15.26
C LYS A 23 -15.51 4.48 14.96
N LYS A 24 -16.13 3.40 14.49
CA LYS A 24 -15.42 2.15 14.13
C LYS A 24 -14.49 2.36 12.93
N LEU A 25 -14.93 3.12 11.93
CA LEU A 25 -14.12 3.46 10.76
C LEU A 25 -12.92 4.33 11.16
N ASN A 26 -13.12 5.39 11.95
CA ASN A 26 -12.00 6.21 12.42
C ASN A 26 -10.99 5.39 13.23
N ALA A 27 -11.45 4.52 14.14
CA ALA A 27 -10.56 3.64 14.88
C ALA A 27 -9.78 2.64 13.99
N TYR A 28 -10.40 2.16 12.90
CA TYR A 28 -9.72 1.34 11.91
C TYR A 28 -8.67 2.15 11.13
N LEU A 29 -8.99 3.38 10.74
CA LEU A 29 -8.08 4.27 10.03
C LEU A 29 -6.88 4.66 10.89
N THR A 30 -7.07 5.02 12.15
CA THR A 30 -5.95 5.31 13.07
C THR A 30 -5.02 4.11 13.21
N LYS A 31 -5.56 2.89 13.37
CA LYS A 31 -4.72 1.68 13.43
C LYS A 31 -3.93 1.43 12.14
N ARG A 32 -4.52 1.76 10.99
CA ARG A 32 -3.85 1.63 9.69
C ARG A 32 -2.75 2.67 9.54
N GLU A 33 -3.00 3.91 9.94
CA GLU A 33 -2.00 4.99 9.98
C GLU A 33 -0.85 4.63 10.91
N ASP A 34 -1.15 4.25 12.17
CA ASP A 34 -0.15 3.85 13.16
C ASP A 34 0.69 2.68 12.63
N PHE A 35 0.06 1.66 12.04
CA PHE A 35 0.78 0.55 11.44
C PHE A 35 1.76 1.03 10.37
N ILE A 36 1.31 1.80 9.39
CA ILE A 36 2.16 2.31 8.30
C ILE A 36 3.34 3.11 8.87
N LEU A 37 3.07 4.06 9.77
CA LEU A 37 4.10 4.91 10.37
C LEU A 37 5.08 4.12 11.25
N GLU A 38 4.63 3.13 12.01
CA GLU A 38 5.50 2.31 12.87
C GLU A 38 6.42 1.39 12.08
N THR A 39 5.98 0.92 10.91
CA THR A 39 6.76 0.00 10.10
C THR A 39 7.72 0.68 9.11
N ILE A 40 7.57 1.98 8.88
CA ILE A 40 8.52 2.79 8.12
C ILE A 40 9.66 3.18 9.08
N ASP A 41 10.56 2.24 9.40
CA ASP A 41 11.78 2.52 10.17
C ASP A 41 12.91 2.91 9.21
N LEU A 42 13.00 4.21 8.92
CA LEU A 42 13.96 4.73 7.95
C LEU A 42 15.20 5.25 8.67
N SER A 43 16.21 4.39 8.73
CA SER A 43 17.51 4.71 9.30
C SER A 43 18.25 5.76 8.47
N ASP A 44 19.20 6.47 9.09
CA ASP A 44 20.11 7.40 8.41
C ASP A 44 21.02 6.71 7.36
N ASP A 45 21.08 5.37 7.34
CA ASP A 45 21.74 4.59 6.28
C ASP A 45 20.73 4.28 5.16
N PRO A 46 20.93 4.79 3.94
CA PRO A 46 20.05 4.52 2.79
C PRO A 46 19.89 3.02 2.49
N VAL A 47 20.92 2.21 2.72
CA VAL A 47 20.88 0.77 2.44
C VAL A 47 20.02 0.04 3.46
N GLU A 48 20.15 0.37 4.75
CA GLU A 48 19.33 -0.22 5.81
C GLU A 48 17.89 0.32 5.77
N SER A 49 17.71 1.58 5.40
CA SER A 49 16.40 2.18 5.09
C SER A 49 15.66 1.44 3.98
N VAL A 50 16.34 1.13 2.87
CA VAL A 50 15.77 0.42 1.73
C VAL A 50 15.43 -1.02 2.09
N LYS A 51 16.25 -1.65 2.92
CA LYS A 51 15.98 -2.98 3.47
C LYS A 51 14.77 -2.96 4.41
N ASN A 52 14.67 -1.99 5.31
CA ASN A 52 13.53 -1.83 6.21
C ASN A 52 12.25 -1.53 5.44
N LEU A 53 12.35 -0.69 4.40
CA LEU A 53 11.24 -0.39 3.52
C LEU A 53 10.85 -1.62 2.67
N GLY A 54 11.81 -2.39 2.16
CA GLY A 54 11.56 -3.68 1.51
C GLY A 54 10.83 -4.64 2.45
N GLN A 55 11.34 -4.84 3.67
CA GLN A 55 10.68 -5.64 4.69
C GLN A 55 9.31 -5.11 5.08
N HIS A 56 9.12 -3.79 5.08
CA HIS A 56 7.83 -3.17 5.31
C HIS A 56 6.88 -3.42 4.14
N ILE A 57 7.32 -3.35 2.88
CA ILE A 57 6.48 -3.65 1.71
C ILE A 57 6.14 -5.14 1.66
N GLU A 58 7.07 -6.02 2.04
CA GLU A 58 6.82 -7.46 2.17
C GLU A 58 5.86 -7.75 3.32
N GLY A 59 6.08 -7.10 4.47
CA GLY A 59 5.18 -7.13 5.62
C GLY A 59 3.84 -6.47 5.34
N CYS A 60 3.77 -5.51 4.42
CA CYS A 60 2.56 -4.91 3.88
C CYS A 60 1.92 -5.86 2.88
N LYS A 61 2.68 -6.63 2.11
CA LYS A 61 2.12 -7.67 1.26
C LYS A 61 1.48 -8.76 2.11
N ASP A 62 2.06 -9.11 3.25
CA ASP A 62 1.48 -10.04 4.21
C ASP A 62 0.33 -9.38 5.00
N PHE A 63 0.48 -8.17 5.51
CA PHE A 63 -0.59 -7.41 6.18
C PHE A 63 -1.76 -7.10 5.24
N PHE A 64 -1.53 -6.79 3.97
CA PHE A 64 -2.55 -6.52 2.95
C PHE A 64 -2.94 -7.76 2.14
N SER A 65 -2.33 -8.93 2.35
CA SER A 65 -2.85 -10.21 1.84
C SER A 65 -3.58 -11.00 2.93
N GLU A 66 -3.20 -10.84 4.20
CA GLU A 66 -3.95 -11.25 5.38
C GLU A 66 -5.10 -10.28 5.71
N ASN A 67 -5.02 -9.00 5.29
CA ASN A 67 -6.11 -8.00 5.40
C ASN A 67 -6.65 -7.46 4.06
N GLY A 68 -6.20 -8.00 2.91
CA GLY A 68 -6.69 -7.77 1.53
C GLY A 68 -6.70 -6.30 1.03
N LEU A 69 -6.89 -6.00 -0.26
CA LEU A 69 -8.20 -5.97 -0.95
C LEU A 69 -9.52 -6.10 -0.10
N GLU A 70 -9.44 -6.42 1.19
CA GLU A 70 -10.51 -6.81 2.11
C GLU A 70 -10.75 -5.75 3.19
N SER A 71 -10.11 -4.57 3.10
CA SER A 71 -10.64 -3.36 3.73
C SER A 71 -12.14 -3.18 3.38
N TYR A 72 -12.58 -3.62 2.20
CA TYR A 72 -14.00 -3.71 1.86
C TYR A 72 -14.81 -4.67 2.72
N ALA A 73 -14.34 -5.89 2.91
CA ALA A 73 -14.99 -6.88 3.75
C ALA A 73 -15.03 -6.40 5.21
N ALA A 74 -13.97 -5.74 5.67
CA ALA A 74 -13.92 -5.07 6.96
C ALA A 74 -14.96 -3.94 7.04
N VAL A 75 -15.03 -3.04 6.06
CA VAL A 75 -16.01 -1.94 6.03
C VAL A 75 -17.45 -2.47 5.98
N ILE A 76 -17.74 -3.50 5.16
CA ILE A 76 -19.05 -4.15 5.16
C ILE A 76 -19.33 -4.78 6.52
N ALA A 77 -18.37 -5.50 7.11
CA ALA A 77 -18.55 -6.14 8.41
C ALA A 77 -18.84 -5.10 9.50
N LEU A 78 -18.08 -4.00 9.54
CA LEU A 78 -18.32 -2.89 10.45
C LEU A 78 -19.71 -2.25 10.24
N LEU A 79 -20.16 -2.13 8.98
CA LEU A 79 -21.51 -1.67 8.66
C LEU A 79 -22.58 -2.67 9.12
N GLN A 80 -22.41 -3.96 8.83
CA GLN A 80 -23.32 -5.03 9.24
C GLN A 80 -23.48 -5.08 10.75
N GLU A 81 -22.38 -5.00 11.49
CA GLU A 81 -22.39 -4.92 12.94
C GLU A 81 -23.12 -3.67 13.44
N SER A 82 -22.85 -2.51 12.84
CA SER A 82 -23.45 -1.23 13.25
C SER A 82 -24.96 -1.17 13.02
N VAL A 83 -25.50 -1.96 12.09
CA VAL A 83 -26.95 -2.04 11.83
C VAL A 83 -27.62 -3.29 12.45
N ALA A 84 -26.85 -4.19 13.06
CA ALA A 84 -27.36 -5.48 13.56
C ALA A 84 -28.44 -5.31 14.64
N GLU A 85 -28.31 -4.29 15.49
CA GLU A 85 -29.24 -4.00 16.59
C GLU A 85 -30.55 -3.36 16.11
N LEU A 86 -30.63 -2.90 14.86
CA LEU A 86 -31.84 -2.29 14.31
C LEU A 86 -32.89 -3.36 13.99
N ASN A 87 -34.17 -3.06 14.22
CA ASN A 87 -35.26 -3.94 13.82
C ASN A 87 -35.30 -4.11 12.30
N GLU A 88 -35.58 -5.34 11.84
CA GLU A 88 -35.69 -5.65 10.41
C GLU A 88 -36.79 -4.83 9.74
N THR A 89 -37.94 -4.73 10.40
CA THR A 89 -39.12 -4.02 9.91
C THR A 89 -39.72 -3.15 11.01
N GLU A 90 -40.15 -1.95 10.64
CA GLU A 90 -40.82 -0.99 11.52
C GLU A 90 -42.15 -0.54 10.92
N GLU A 91 -43.14 -0.29 11.77
CA GLU A 91 -44.43 0.26 11.34
C GLU A 91 -44.46 1.77 11.50
N LEU A 92 -44.78 2.47 10.40
CA LEU A 92 -44.98 3.92 10.38
C LEU A 92 -46.34 4.24 9.78
N ALA A 93 -47.03 5.26 10.28
CA ALA A 93 -48.27 5.70 9.68
C ALA A 93 -47.99 6.45 8.37
N GLU A 94 -48.76 6.17 7.31
CA GLU A 94 -48.66 6.94 6.05
C GLU A 94 -49.15 8.39 6.25
N ASN A 95 -48.26 9.37 6.02
CA ASN A 95 -48.63 10.79 6.04
C ASN A 95 -49.47 11.18 4.80
N GLU A 96 -50.44 12.09 4.98
CA GLU A 96 -51.41 12.50 3.97
C GLU A 96 -50.78 13.26 2.78
N HIS A 97 -49.59 13.84 2.98
CA HIS A 97 -48.85 14.55 1.93
C HIS A 97 -48.36 13.64 0.80
N HIS A 98 -48.11 12.34 1.04
CA HIS A 98 -47.67 11.39 0.02
C HIS A 98 -48.75 11.01 -1.01
N PHE A 99 -50.00 11.44 -0.80
CA PHE A 99 -51.09 11.27 -1.79
C PHE A 99 -51.28 12.51 -2.68
N LYS A 100 -50.50 13.57 -2.45
CA LYS A 100 -50.45 14.75 -3.30
C LYS A 100 -49.36 14.55 -4.35
N ALA A 101 -49.73 14.77 -5.61
CA ALA A 101 -48.80 14.69 -6.72
C ALA A 101 -47.89 15.93 -6.66
N GLY A 102 -46.58 15.69 -6.62
CA GLY A 102 -45.57 16.73 -6.74
C GLY A 102 -45.28 17.08 -8.21
N THR A 103 -44.63 18.22 -8.43
CA THR A 103 -44.19 18.67 -9.76
C THR A 103 -43.06 17.82 -10.34
N GLU A 104 -42.30 17.12 -9.49
CA GLU A 104 -41.20 16.23 -9.89
C GLU A 104 -41.61 14.75 -10.03
N ASP A 105 -42.85 14.42 -9.64
CA ASP A 105 -43.35 13.04 -9.74
C ASP A 105 -43.43 12.59 -11.21
N SER A 106 -42.96 11.38 -11.50
CA SER A 106 -43.17 10.75 -12.81
C SER A 106 -44.66 10.55 -13.11
N PHE A 107 -45.03 10.50 -14.39
CA PHE A 107 -46.42 10.32 -14.81
C PHE A 107 -47.10 9.11 -14.12
N SER A 108 -46.38 7.98 -14.05
CA SER A 108 -46.86 6.76 -13.39
C SER A 108 -47.11 6.96 -11.88
N LEU A 109 -46.24 7.71 -11.21
CA LEU A 109 -46.36 8.00 -9.78
C LEU A 109 -47.55 8.94 -9.52
N ARG A 110 -47.73 9.97 -10.34
CA ARG A 110 -48.89 10.88 -10.27
C ARG A 110 -50.20 10.11 -10.42
N LEU A 111 -50.27 9.20 -11.38
CA LEU A 111 -51.44 8.38 -11.65
C LEU A 111 -51.72 7.42 -10.47
N GLY A 112 -50.68 6.80 -9.92
CA GLY A 112 -50.78 5.96 -8.72
C GLY A 112 -51.25 6.73 -7.48
N LYS A 113 -50.72 7.94 -7.25
CA LYS A 113 -51.14 8.84 -6.16
C LYS A 113 -52.60 9.28 -6.34
N ALA A 114 -53.02 9.62 -7.56
CA ALA A 114 -54.41 9.97 -7.87
C ALA A 114 -55.37 8.81 -7.59
N GLY A 115 -55.03 7.58 -8.02
CA GLY A 115 -55.81 6.38 -7.73
C GLY A 115 -55.94 6.11 -6.22
N LYS A 116 -54.83 6.21 -5.46
CA LYS A 116 -54.86 6.09 -3.99
C LYS A 116 -55.77 7.16 -3.36
N ARG A 117 -55.76 8.40 -3.87
CA ARG A 117 -56.60 9.50 -3.39
C ARG A 117 -58.09 9.22 -3.60
N ILE A 118 -58.48 8.77 -4.79
CA ILE A 118 -59.88 8.42 -5.12
C ILE A 118 -60.37 7.30 -4.19
N ARG A 119 -59.59 6.21 -4.07
CA ARG A 119 -59.93 5.07 -3.20
C ARG A 119 -60.11 5.50 -1.74
N ARG A 120 -59.24 6.39 -1.24
CA ARG A 120 -59.35 6.94 0.12
C ARG A 120 -60.56 7.85 0.29
N GLY A 121 -60.86 8.69 -0.71
CA GLY A 121 -62.07 9.53 -0.71
C GLY A 121 -63.33 8.68 -0.53
N ILE A 122 -63.46 7.62 -1.33
CA ILE A 122 -64.58 6.67 -1.23
C ILE A 122 -64.64 6.00 0.16
N ALA A 123 -63.50 5.55 0.69
CA ALA A 123 -63.44 4.93 2.02
C ALA A 123 -63.82 5.89 3.16
N LYS A 124 -63.35 7.15 3.11
CA LYS A 124 -63.70 8.19 4.09
C LYS A 124 -65.19 8.52 4.03
N THR A 125 -65.76 8.69 2.84
CA THR A 125 -67.20 8.93 2.67
C THR A 125 -68.03 7.76 3.19
N GLY A 126 -67.63 6.52 2.89
CA GLY A 126 -68.28 5.32 3.41
C GLY A 126 -68.24 5.23 4.93
N MET A 127 -67.10 5.54 5.57
CA MET A 127 -67.00 5.62 7.04
C MET A 127 -67.83 6.76 7.62
N ALA A 128 -67.85 7.93 6.99
CA ALA A 128 -68.66 9.07 7.47
C ALA A 128 -70.15 8.72 7.47
N ILE A 129 -70.64 8.07 6.40
CA ILE A 129 -72.02 7.58 6.34
C ILE A 129 -72.25 6.50 7.42
N GLY A 130 -71.33 5.54 7.57
CA GLY A 130 -71.44 4.49 8.58
C GLY A 130 -71.43 5.01 10.02
N ASN A 131 -70.68 6.07 10.31
CA ASN A 131 -70.61 6.67 11.64
C ASN A 131 -71.88 7.40 12.06
N ILE A 132 -72.71 7.87 11.11
CA ILE A 132 -74.05 8.44 11.41
C ILE A 132 -74.93 7.39 12.10
N PHE A 133 -74.70 6.10 11.82
CA PHE A 133 -75.50 4.99 12.34
C PHE A 133 -74.83 4.22 13.50
N ARG A 134 -73.67 4.67 13.99
CA ARG A 134 -72.94 4.02 15.11
C ARG A 134 -73.09 4.82 16.40
N LYS A 135 -73.18 4.11 17.54
CA LYS A 135 -73.20 4.73 18.88
C LYS A 135 -71.86 5.37 19.25
N GLU A 136 -70.76 4.83 18.72
CA GLU A 136 -69.42 5.38 18.87
C GLU A 136 -68.82 5.61 17.47
N PRO A 137 -68.43 6.85 17.14
CA PRO A 137 -67.84 7.15 15.84
C PRO A 137 -66.43 6.56 15.75
N VAL A 138 -66.16 5.81 14.68
CA VAL A 138 -64.82 5.27 14.41
C VAL A 138 -64.05 6.28 13.56
N THR A 139 -62.89 6.72 14.05
CA THR A 139 -62.02 7.61 13.28
C THR A 139 -61.32 6.86 12.15
N PHE A 140 -61.15 7.54 11.02
CA PHE A 140 -60.38 6.98 9.90
C PHE A 140 -58.91 6.84 10.32
N GLN A 141 -58.46 5.62 10.57
CA GLN A 141 -57.05 5.35 10.82
C GLN A 141 -56.26 5.41 9.51
N TYR A 142 -55.17 6.18 9.52
CA TYR A 142 -54.19 6.13 8.44
C TYR A 142 -53.56 4.74 8.43
N ARG A 143 -53.40 4.15 7.25
CA ARG A 143 -52.75 2.85 7.11
C ARG A 143 -51.33 2.93 7.67
N SER A 144 -50.95 1.97 8.50
CA SER A 144 -49.55 1.68 8.75
C SER A 144 -48.92 1.07 7.50
N ARG A 145 -47.64 1.37 7.31
CA ARG A 145 -46.78 0.75 6.30
C ARG A 145 -45.62 0.09 7.04
N ALA A 146 -45.29 -1.12 6.61
CA ALA A 146 -44.11 -1.83 7.03
C ALA A 146 -42.90 -1.31 6.24
N ILE A 147 -41.88 -0.83 6.95
CA ILE A 147 -40.64 -0.32 6.38
C ILE A 147 -39.52 -1.30 6.72
N PRO A 148 -38.79 -1.83 5.73
CA PRO A 148 -37.57 -2.61 5.97
C PRO A 148 -36.45 -1.69 6.51
N PHE A 149 -36.53 -1.35 7.80
CA PHE A 149 -35.79 -0.24 8.38
C PHE A 149 -34.29 -0.52 8.44
N ARG A 150 -33.89 -1.72 8.90
CA ARG A 150 -32.48 -2.16 8.85
C ARG A 150 -31.89 -2.04 7.45
N ASN A 151 -32.60 -2.54 6.43
CA ASN A 151 -32.12 -2.53 5.05
C ASN A 151 -32.04 -1.13 4.46
N LEU A 152 -33.01 -0.26 4.80
CA LEU A 152 -32.96 1.14 4.43
C LEU A 152 -31.68 1.79 4.97
N VAL A 153 -31.42 1.65 6.27
CA VAL A 153 -30.23 2.21 6.92
C VAL A 153 -28.94 1.63 6.31
N HIS A 154 -28.91 0.31 6.09
CA HIS A 154 -27.80 -0.37 5.46
C HIS A 154 -27.51 0.18 4.06
N LEU A 155 -28.52 0.28 3.19
CA LEU A 155 -28.37 0.77 1.81
C LEU A 155 -27.85 2.20 1.75
N GLU A 156 -28.31 3.06 2.65
CA GLU A 156 -27.90 4.46 2.68
C GLU A 156 -26.44 4.62 3.17
N PHE A 157 -26.00 3.82 4.16
CA PHE A 157 -24.63 3.87 4.63
C PHE A 157 -23.64 3.08 3.78
N LEU A 158 -24.10 2.16 2.92
CA LEU A 158 -23.23 1.40 2.02
C LEU A 158 -22.43 2.30 1.06
N ASP A 159 -22.87 3.53 0.82
CA ASP A 159 -22.14 4.50 -0.03
C ASP A 159 -20.83 4.98 0.61
N VAL A 160 -20.62 4.76 1.92
CA VAL A 160 -19.37 5.11 2.62
C VAL A 160 -18.16 4.39 1.99
N VAL A 161 -18.42 3.24 1.37
CA VAL A 161 -17.44 2.44 0.64
C VAL A 161 -16.76 3.27 -0.45
N GLN A 162 -17.48 4.17 -1.12
CA GLN A 162 -16.91 5.01 -2.17
C GLN A 162 -15.86 5.99 -1.63
N ILE A 163 -16.06 6.48 -0.41
CA ILE A 163 -15.12 7.38 0.27
C ILE A 163 -13.85 6.60 0.63
N ILE A 164 -14.01 5.43 1.27
CA ILE A 164 -12.88 4.55 1.63
C ILE A 164 -12.11 4.10 0.39
N ARG A 165 -12.80 3.80 -0.71
CA ARG A 165 -12.20 3.48 -2.00
C ARG A 165 -11.30 4.60 -2.50
N THR A 166 -11.84 5.80 -2.59
CA THR A 166 -11.13 6.97 -3.10
C THR A 166 -9.90 7.28 -2.25
N ALA A 167 -10.02 7.17 -0.92
CA ALA A 167 -8.90 7.36 -0.02
C ALA A 167 -7.84 6.26 -0.17
N SER A 168 -8.26 5.00 -0.28
CA SER A 168 -7.35 3.88 -0.50
C SER A 168 -6.59 4.02 -1.83
N SER A 169 -7.23 4.50 -2.90
CA SER A 169 -6.53 4.78 -4.17
C SER A 169 -5.51 5.92 -4.03
N LYS A 170 -5.82 6.97 -3.25
CA LYS A 170 -4.86 8.04 -2.93
C LYS A 170 -3.68 7.54 -2.10
N GLU A 171 -3.95 6.68 -1.12
CA GLU A 171 -2.92 6.04 -0.28
C GLU A 171 -2.00 5.15 -1.12
N MET A 172 -2.56 4.28 -1.97
CA MET A 172 -1.79 3.42 -2.88
C MET A 172 -0.90 4.25 -3.82
N LYS A 173 -1.41 5.39 -4.29
CA LYS A 173 -0.63 6.34 -5.08
C LYS A 173 0.54 6.91 -4.27
N LEU A 174 0.29 7.45 -3.08
CA LEU A 174 1.35 7.99 -2.22
C LEU A 174 2.43 6.94 -1.95
N MET A 175 2.04 5.71 -1.62
CA MET A 175 2.98 4.62 -1.40
C MET A 175 3.80 4.36 -2.66
N THR A 176 3.15 4.22 -3.82
CA THR A 176 3.85 3.98 -5.10
C THR A 176 4.83 5.11 -5.44
N ASP A 177 4.42 6.38 -5.26
CA ASP A 177 5.27 7.54 -5.53
C ASP A 177 6.52 7.52 -4.62
N LEU A 178 6.36 7.19 -3.33
CA LEU A 178 7.49 7.01 -2.41
C LEU A 178 8.40 5.85 -2.85
N LEU A 179 7.83 4.70 -3.21
CA LEU A 179 8.61 3.54 -3.66
C LEU A 179 9.42 3.86 -4.92
N ASP A 180 8.81 4.55 -5.87
CA ASP A 180 9.45 4.92 -7.12
C ASP A 180 10.64 5.84 -6.87
N GLU A 181 10.44 6.88 -6.05
CA GLU A 181 11.49 7.82 -5.66
C GLU A 181 12.63 7.15 -4.89
N LEU A 182 12.32 6.28 -3.93
CA LEU A 182 13.33 5.58 -3.14
C LEU A 182 14.17 4.64 -4.00
N THR A 183 13.53 3.93 -4.94
CA THR A 183 14.29 3.11 -5.88
C THR A 183 15.18 3.96 -6.77
N HIS A 184 14.71 5.12 -7.23
CA HIS A 184 15.53 6.02 -8.04
C HIS A 184 16.78 6.47 -7.28
N GLN A 185 16.65 6.81 -5.99
CA GLN A 185 17.79 7.17 -5.15
C GLN A 185 18.76 6.02 -4.93
N VAL A 186 18.26 4.79 -4.78
CA VAL A 186 19.07 3.56 -4.68
C VAL A 186 19.87 3.33 -5.96
N LEU A 187 19.24 3.52 -7.12
CA LEU A 187 19.88 3.30 -8.43
C LEU A 187 20.85 4.43 -8.79
N GLU A 188 20.57 5.66 -8.35
CA GLU A 188 21.46 6.82 -8.49
C GLU A 188 22.52 6.90 -7.38
N PHE A 189 22.54 5.93 -6.46
CA PHE A 189 23.49 5.89 -5.35
C PHE A 189 24.92 5.77 -5.86
N THR A 190 25.62 6.90 -5.92
CA THR A 190 27.08 6.95 -5.87
C THR A 190 27.49 7.27 -4.43
N PRO A 191 28.41 6.49 -3.81
CA PRO A 191 28.86 6.67 -2.42
C PRO A 191 29.35 8.10 -2.06
N GLU A 192 29.58 8.94 -3.06
CA GLU A 192 30.19 10.26 -2.93
C GLU A 192 29.19 11.43 -2.94
N THR A 193 27.88 11.23 -3.21
CA THR A 193 26.98 12.36 -3.56
C THR A 193 25.61 12.38 -2.90
N VAL A 194 25.27 11.48 -1.99
CA VAL A 194 23.98 11.58 -1.29
C VAL A 194 24.12 12.57 -0.13
N GLU A 195 23.58 13.78 -0.31
CA GLU A 195 23.27 14.65 0.82
C GLU A 195 22.12 14.00 1.61
N LEU A 196 22.44 13.39 2.77
CA LEU A 196 21.47 12.81 3.70
C LEU A 196 20.25 13.71 3.96
N ASP A 197 20.42 15.03 3.90
CA ASP A 197 19.37 16.04 4.07
C ASP A 197 18.21 15.90 3.05
N THR A 198 18.47 15.37 1.85
CA THR A 198 17.43 15.17 0.80
C THR A 198 16.60 13.92 1.04
N TYR A 199 17.17 12.92 1.74
CA TYR A 199 16.52 11.66 2.04
C TYR A 199 15.49 11.83 3.16
N SER A 200 15.95 12.34 4.31
CA SER A 200 15.10 12.54 5.48
C SER A 200 13.97 13.53 5.19
N SER A 201 14.23 14.60 4.43
CA SER A 201 13.18 15.58 4.09
C SER A 201 12.02 14.99 3.25
N ARG A 202 12.30 14.01 2.39
CA ARG A 202 11.26 13.36 1.56
C ARG A 202 10.40 12.40 2.36
N ILE A 203 10.99 11.66 3.28
CA ILE A 203 10.27 10.80 4.21
C ILE A 203 9.30 11.63 5.04
N HIS A 204 9.77 12.73 5.60
CA HIS A 204 8.93 13.65 6.37
C HIS A 204 7.80 14.21 5.48
N SER A 205 8.08 14.55 4.22
CA SER A 205 7.05 14.99 3.27
C SER A 205 6.00 13.90 2.98
N PHE A 206 6.39 12.63 2.91
CA PHE A 206 5.47 11.51 2.73
C PHE A 206 4.62 11.27 3.98
N GLU A 207 5.23 11.28 5.17
CA GLU A 207 4.50 11.18 6.43
C GLU A 207 3.46 12.31 6.57
N ASP A 208 3.86 13.54 6.23
CA ASP A 208 2.97 14.70 6.26
C ASP A 208 1.81 14.53 5.28
N ALA A 209 2.08 14.03 4.07
CA ALA A 209 1.04 13.73 3.07
C ALA A 209 0.08 12.61 3.52
N LEU A 210 0.59 11.56 4.19
CA LEU A 210 -0.25 10.51 4.78
C LEU A 210 -1.13 11.07 5.90
N LYS A 211 -0.54 11.80 6.85
CA LYS A 211 -1.28 12.45 7.95
C LYS A 211 -2.35 13.39 7.42
N GLU A 212 -2.06 14.14 6.36
CA GLU A 212 -3.02 15.01 5.67
C GLU A 212 -4.15 14.20 5.01
N LEU A 213 -3.81 13.08 4.34
CA LEU A 213 -4.80 12.19 3.74
C LEU A 213 -5.77 11.62 4.79
N PHE A 214 -5.26 11.07 5.89
CA PHE A 214 -6.09 10.52 6.97
C PHE A 214 -6.93 11.62 7.64
N SER A 215 -6.34 12.79 7.90
CA SER A 215 -7.07 13.96 8.42
C SER A 215 -8.17 14.45 7.47
N SER A 216 -7.95 14.41 6.16
CA SER A 216 -8.95 14.74 5.15
C SER A 216 -10.06 13.70 5.12
N LEU A 217 -9.71 12.41 5.22
CA LEU A 217 -10.66 11.31 5.22
C LEU A 217 -11.59 11.36 6.42
N GLU A 218 -11.08 11.65 7.61
CA GLU A 218 -11.91 11.83 8.81
C GLU A 218 -12.96 12.94 8.61
N LYS A 219 -12.56 14.06 8.00
CA LYS A 219 -13.49 15.16 7.68
C LYS A 219 -14.54 14.73 6.65
N GLU A 220 -14.11 14.06 5.57
CA GLU A 220 -15.03 13.56 4.53
C GLU A 220 -16.03 12.54 5.11
N LEU A 221 -15.60 11.67 6.02
CA LEU A 221 -16.48 10.73 6.73
C LEU A 221 -17.51 11.48 7.58
N SER A 222 -17.07 12.44 8.41
CA SER A 222 -18.00 13.22 9.23
C SER A 222 -19.01 13.99 8.38
N GLU A 223 -18.58 14.60 7.27
CA GLU A 223 -19.47 15.28 6.33
C GLU A 223 -20.47 14.31 5.69
N PHE A 224 -20.02 13.11 5.31
CA PHE A 224 -20.88 12.07 4.77
C PHE A 224 -21.98 11.66 5.76
N PHE A 225 -21.66 11.44 7.04
CA PHE A 225 -22.66 11.07 8.06
C PHE A 225 -23.66 12.21 8.31
N ILE A 226 -23.21 13.47 8.30
CA ILE A 226 -24.10 14.64 8.39
C ILE A 226 -25.06 14.70 7.19
N GLN A 227 -24.57 14.50 5.97
CA GLN A 227 -25.41 14.49 4.76
C GLN A 227 -26.41 13.34 4.78
N LYS A 228 -25.98 12.15 5.22
CA LYS A 228 -26.83 10.96 5.31
C LYS A 228 -27.98 11.12 6.29
N GLN A 229 -27.88 11.98 7.29
CA GLN A 229 -29.02 12.31 8.16
C GLN A 229 -30.20 12.86 7.37
N THR A 230 -29.94 13.82 6.48
CA THR A 230 -31.00 14.48 5.68
C THR A 230 -31.61 13.50 4.69
N ILE A 231 -30.76 12.71 4.03
CA ILE A 231 -31.19 11.69 3.06
C ILE A 231 -32.02 10.60 3.77
N LEU A 232 -31.56 10.10 4.91
CA LEU A 232 -32.27 9.07 5.67
C LEU A 232 -33.61 9.60 6.16
N GLU A 233 -33.69 10.85 6.61
CA GLU A 233 -34.96 11.47 7.01
C GLU A 233 -35.96 11.53 5.84
N GLU A 234 -35.48 11.93 4.65
CA GLU A 234 -36.28 11.97 3.43
C GLU A 234 -36.75 10.56 3.05
N LYS A 235 -35.83 9.59 2.98
CA LYS A 235 -36.12 8.21 2.59
C LYS A 235 -37.06 7.51 3.57
N LEU A 236 -36.87 7.71 4.88
CA LEU A 236 -37.77 7.20 5.92
C LEU A 236 -39.19 7.76 5.74
N SER A 237 -39.32 8.99 5.26
CA SER A 237 -40.62 9.61 4.99
C SER A 237 -41.35 8.94 3.81
N ILE A 238 -40.65 8.36 2.84
CA ILE A 238 -41.25 7.74 1.64
C ILE A 238 -41.10 6.21 1.58
N ALA A 239 -40.34 5.59 2.47
CA ALA A 239 -40.17 4.14 2.50
C ALA A 239 -41.51 3.43 2.71
N GLY A 240 -41.76 2.35 1.99
CA GLY A 240 -43.02 1.62 2.05
C GLY A 240 -44.20 2.27 1.32
N THR A 241 -43.99 3.38 0.58
CA THR A 241 -45.03 3.96 -0.28
C THR A 241 -44.79 3.68 -1.77
N LEU A 242 -45.51 4.39 -2.66
CA LEU A 242 -45.37 4.19 -4.10
C LEU A 242 -44.05 4.75 -4.63
N GLU A 243 -43.52 5.76 -3.94
CA GLU A 243 -42.26 6.45 -4.20
C GLU A 243 -41.05 5.53 -3.93
N LEU A 244 -41.06 4.83 -2.79
CA LEU A 244 -40.02 3.87 -2.40
C LEU A 244 -40.65 2.57 -1.89
N LYS A 245 -40.87 1.65 -2.83
CA LYS A 245 -41.51 0.35 -2.57
C LYS A 245 -40.56 -0.60 -1.82
N ASN A 246 -41.12 -1.50 -1.01
CA ASN A 246 -40.34 -2.45 -0.20
C ASN A 246 -39.38 -3.34 -0.99
N HIS A 247 -39.69 -3.74 -2.23
CA HIS A 247 -38.76 -4.52 -3.06
C HIS A 247 -37.47 -3.76 -3.40
N LYS A 248 -37.46 -2.43 -3.32
CA LYS A 248 -36.25 -1.61 -3.51
C LYS A 248 -35.38 -1.57 -2.23
N LEU A 249 -35.90 -2.11 -1.13
CA LEU A 249 -35.27 -2.17 0.19
C LEU A 249 -35.14 -3.65 0.65
N SER A 250 -35.17 -4.60 -0.29
CA SER A 250 -34.99 -6.02 0.01
C SER A 250 -33.53 -6.34 0.36
N MET A 251 -33.30 -7.48 0.99
CA MET A 251 -31.94 -7.99 1.20
C MET A 251 -31.22 -8.25 -0.12
N GLU A 252 -31.92 -8.75 -1.14
CA GLU A 252 -31.39 -8.88 -2.49
C GLU A 252 -30.82 -7.55 -3.02
N LYS A 253 -31.46 -6.40 -2.73
CA LYS A 253 -30.92 -5.09 -3.13
C LYS A 253 -29.70 -4.67 -2.33
N VAL A 254 -29.59 -5.09 -1.07
CA VAL A 254 -28.40 -4.89 -0.25
C VAL A 254 -27.25 -5.71 -0.82
N GLU A 255 -27.50 -6.99 -1.09
CA GLU A 255 -26.55 -7.94 -1.68
C GLU A 255 -26.09 -7.48 -3.07
N ASP A 256 -27.00 -7.12 -3.97
CA ASP A 256 -26.69 -6.57 -5.30
C ASP A 256 -25.74 -5.36 -5.20
N LYS A 257 -26.02 -4.44 -4.25
CA LYS A 257 -25.21 -3.23 -4.07
C LYS A 257 -23.85 -3.57 -3.45
N GLN A 258 -23.79 -4.55 -2.56
CA GLN A 258 -22.52 -5.07 -2.01
C GLN A 258 -21.68 -5.73 -3.11
N GLU A 259 -22.26 -6.61 -3.91
CA GLU A 259 -21.57 -7.28 -5.02
C GLU A 259 -21.06 -6.26 -6.04
N GLN A 260 -21.88 -5.26 -6.40
CA GLN A 260 -21.47 -4.19 -7.30
C GLN A 260 -20.27 -3.41 -6.76
N GLN A 261 -20.29 -3.04 -5.47
CA GLN A 261 -19.20 -2.32 -4.82
C GLN A 261 -17.94 -3.19 -4.72
N SER A 262 -18.09 -4.46 -4.34
CA SER A 262 -16.99 -5.44 -4.31
C SER A 262 -16.31 -5.57 -5.66
N LYS A 263 -17.10 -5.69 -6.73
CA LYS A 263 -16.59 -5.81 -8.08
C LYS A 263 -15.82 -4.56 -8.50
N LEU A 264 -16.40 -3.37 -8.32
CA LEU A 264 -15.75 -2.11 -8.65
C LEU A 264 -14.40 -1.95 -7.92
N LEU A 265 -14.33 -2.39 -6.67
CA LEU A 265 -13.10 -2.36 -5.89
C LEU A 265 -12.07 -3.35 -6.43
N SER A 266 -12.47 -4.59 -6.68
CA SER A 266 -11.56 -5.61 -7.22
C SER A 266 -10.95 -5.19 -8.56
N GLU A 267 -11.74 -4.56 -9.44
CA GLU A 267 -11.29 -4.05 -10.73
C GLU A 267 -10.34 -2.86 -10.57
N GLU A 268 -10.59 -1.96 -9.61
CA GLU A 268 -9.75 -0.78 -9.36
C GLU A 268 -8.43 -1.14 -8.65
N PHE A 269 -8.42 -2.12 -7.75
CA PHE A 269 -7.26 -2.47 -6.93
C PHE A 269 -6.32 -3.51 -7.55
N SER A 270 -6.79 -4.32 -8.51
CA SER A 270 -5.91 -5.30 -9.18
C SER A 270 -4.67 -4.65 -9.81
N PRO A 271 -4.79 -3.53 -10.56
CA PRO A 271 -3.62 -2.86 -11.14
C PRO A 271 -2.66 -2.32 -10.10
N TRP A 272 -3.17 -1.74 -9.00
CA TRP A 272 -2.34 -1.25 -7.90
C TRP A 272 -1.55 -2.37 -7.24
N LYS A 273 -2.17 -3.53 -7.05
CA LYS A 273 -1.49 -4.70 -6.49
C LYS A 273 -0.35 -5.17 -7.40
N GLU A 274 -0.60 -5.27 -8.70
CA GLU A 274 0.42 -5.66 -9.68
C GLU A 274 1.59 -4.67 -9.70
N LEU A 275 1.28 -3.37 -9.63
CA LEU A 275 2.28 -2.30 -9.59
C LEU A 275 3.13 -2.36 -8.32
N LEU A 276 2.50 -2.48 -7.14
CA LEU A 276 3.20 -2.63 -5.87
C LEU A 276 4.06 -3.90 -5.83
N ASP A 277 3.57 -5.02 -6.36
CA ASP A 277 4.35 -6.25 -6.49
C ASP A 277 5.57 -6.09 -7.43
N ALA A 278 5.43 -5.30 -8.49
CA ALA A 278 6.51 -5.00 -9.42
C ALA A 278 7.57 -4.07 -8.79
N GLU A 279 7.13 -2.98 -8.16
CA GLU A 279 7.99 -2.03 -7.44
C GLU A 279 8.73 -2.71 -6.28
N PHE A 280 8.05 -3.58 -5.53
CA PHE A 280 8.68 -4.37 -4.48
C PHE A 280 9.82 -5.23 -5.01
N LYS A 281 9.58 -5.97 -6.10
CA LYS A 281 10.63 -6.77 -6.75
C LYS A 281 11.78 -5.90 -7.23
N ARG A 282 11.49 -4.70 -7.74
CA ARG A 282 12.48 -3.73 -8.21
C ARG A 282 13.41 -3.32 -7.08
N ILE A 283 12.84 -2.94 -5.93
CA ILE A 283 13.59 -2.54 -4.73
C ILE A 283 14.46 -3.68 -4.22
N ASN A 284 13.92 -4.89 -4.09
CA ASN A 284 14.69 -6.05 -3.63
C ASN A 284 15.86 -6.36 -4.57
N THR A 285 15.64 -6.29 -5.89
CA THR A 285 16.70 -6.56 -6.86
C THR A 285 17.78 -5.47 -6.80
N ALA A 286 17.38 -4.20 -6.65
CA ALA A 286 18.32 -3.09 -6.50
C ALA A 286 19.15 -3.21 -5.20
N TYR A 287 18.54 -3.66 -4.11
CA TYR A 287 19.25 -3.97 -2.86
C TYR A 287 20.27 -5.09 -3.04
N GLU A 288 19.88 -6.21 -3.67
CA GLU A 288 20.79 -7.32 -3.95
C GLU A 288 22.00 -6.82 -4.77
N PHE A 289 21.76 -5.97 -5.76
CA PHE A 289 22.83 -5.37 -6.56
C PHE A 289 23.79 -4.51 -5.75
N LEU A 290 23.27 -3.56 -4.95
CA LEU A 290 24.12 -2.73 -4.10
C LEU A 290 24.94 -3.58 -3.12
N SER A 291 24.35 -4.65 -2.57
CA SER A 291 25.06 -5.55 -1.67
C SER A 291 26.22 -6.28 -2.36
N ILE A 292 26.04 -6.67 -3.63
CA ILE A 292 27.11 -7.27 -4.44
C ILE A 292 28.15 -6.21 -4.78
N GLN A 293 27.74 -4.99 -5.16
CA GLN A 293 28.64 -3.89 -5.48
C GLN A 293 29.56 -3.54 -4.30
N CYS A 294 29.01 -3.37 -3.10
CA CYS A 294 29.80 -3.14 -1.90
C CYS A 294 30.84 -4.25 -1.65
N ARG A 295 30.44 -5.52 -1.82
CA ARG A 295 31.35 -6.67 -1.68
C ARG A 295 32.48 -6.66 -2.71
N ILE A 296 32.22 -6.20 -3.94
CA ILE A 296 33.27 -6.03 -4.96
C ILE A 296 34.21 -4.92 -4.55
N ASP A 297 33.69 -3.77 -4.12
CA ASP A 297 34.53 -2.64 -3.78
C ASP A 297 35.45 -2.96 -2.59
N GLU A 298 34.94 -3.69 -1.61
CA GLU A 298 35.74 -4.30 -0.54
C GLU A 298 36.84 -5.22 -1.11
N LYS A 299 36.48 -6.15 -2.01
CA LYS A 299 37.46 -7.06 -2.63
C LYS A 299 38.48 -6.37 -3.52
N ARG A 300 38.06 -5.37 -4.29
CA ARG A 300 38.91 -4.53 -5.10
C ARG A 300 39.90 -3.76 -4.22
N SER A 301 39.44 -3.26 -3.07
CA SER A 301 40.32 -2.62 -2.07
C SER A 301 41.35 -3.62 -1.53
N GLU A 302 40.92 -4.81 -1.08
CA GLU A 302 41.80 -5.89 -0.62
C GLU A 302 42.83 -6.28 -1.70
N VAL A 303 42.42 -6.37 -2.97
CA VAL A 303 43.32 -6.71 -4.07
C VAL A 303 44.24 -5.56 -4.44
N SER A 304 43.79 -4.30 -4.37
CA SER A 304 44.68 -3.16 -4.55
C SER A 304 45.76 -3.12 -3.45
N GLU A 305 45.41 -3.48 -2.22
CA GLU A 305 46.37 -3.67 -1.13
C GLU A 305 47.31 -4.86 -1.39
N LEU A 306 46.81 -6.00 -1.87
CA LEU A 306 47.63 -7.15 -2.24
C LEU A 306 48.58 -6.85 -3.40
N ILE A 307 48.14 -6.14 -4.44
CA ILE A 307 48.96 -5.73 -5.58
C ILE A 307 50.05 -4.77 -5.12
N SER A 308 49.70 -3.74 -4.35
CA SER A 308 50.71 -2.81 -3.82
C SER A 308 51.69 -3.48 -2.86
N GLY A 309 51.20 -4.42 -2.03
CA GLY A 309 52.01 -5.31 -1.20
C GLY A 309 52.93 -6.21 -2.03
N THR A 310 52.45 -6.75 -3.14
CA THR A 310 53.23 -7.57 -4.07
C THR A 310 54.27 -6.75 -4.80
N GLU A 311 53.93 -5.56 -5.30
CA GLU A 311 54.88 -4.64 -5.93
C GLU A 311 56.01 -4.26 -4.97
N SER A 312 55.68 -3.95 -3.71
CA SER A 312 56.69 -3.68 -2.68
C SER A 312 57.53 -4.92 -2.38
N GLY A 313 56.91 -6.10 -2.24
CA GLY A 313 57.61 -7.37 -2.02
C GLY A 313 58.53 -7.77 -3.18
N VAL A 314 58.11 -7.52 -4.43
CA VAL A 314 58.91 -7.74 -5.65
C VAL A 314 60.07 -6.75 -5.71
N LYS A 315 59.84 -5.49 -5.33
CA LYS A 315 60.89 -4.46 -5.28
C LYS A 315 61.93 -4.77 -4.20
N ASP A 316 61.50 -5.19 -3.02
CA ASP A 316 62.38 -5.62 -1.91
C ASP A 316 63.15 -6.89 -2.27
N ALA A 317 62.49 -7.85 -2.93
CA ALA A 317 63.12 -9.04 -3.48
C ALA A 317 64.17 -8.70 -4.53
N HIS A 318 63.87 -7.78 -5.45
CA HIS A 318 64.81 -7.30 -6.47
C HIS A 318 66.03 -6.64 -5.84
N GLN A 319 65.83 -5.74 -4.87
CA GLN A 319 66.93 -5.11 -4.13
C GLN A 319 67.77 -6.12 -3.34
N SER A 320 67.13 -7.10 -2.72
CA SER A 320 67.81 -8.18 -2.00
C SER A 320 68.64 -9.04 -2.95
N LEU A 321 68.09 -9.37 -4.11
CA LEU A 321 68.80 -10.08 -5.18
C LEU A 321 69.99 -9.30 -5.72
N GLU A 322 69.80 -8.01 -5.98
CA GLU A 322 70.85 -7.12 -6.46
C GLU A 322 71.99 -7.02 -5.43
N LYS A 323 71.66 -6.95 -4.13
CA LYS A 323 72.61 -6.98 -3.04
C LYS A 323 73.37 -8.31 -2.96
N VAL A 324 72.66 -9.44 -2.96
CA VAL A 324 73.27 -10.78 -2.89
C VAL A 324 74.17 -11.05 -4.10
N ILE A 325 73.75 -10.65 -5.31
CA ILE A 325 74.56 -10.73 -6.54
C ILE A 325 75.78 -9.82 -6.44
N SER A 326 75.63 -8.60 -5.93
CA SER A 326 76.74 -7.65 -5.75
C SER A 326 77.76 -8.14 -4.72
N GLU A 327 77.29 -8.67 -3.58
CA GLU A 327 78.13 -9.27 -2.56
C GLU A 327 78.86 -10.51 -3.09
N ALA A 328 78.18 -11.37 -3.85
CA ALA A 328 78.80 -12.50 -4.53
C ALA A 328 79.86 -12.04 -5.55
N ASN A 329 79.58 -11.01 -6.34
CA ASN A 329 80.52 -10.44 -7.31
C ASN A 329 81.73 -9.80 -6.62
N GLU A 330 81.55 -9.11 -5.49
CA GLU A 330 82.66 -8.61 -4.67
C GLU A 330 83.48 -9.73 -4.05
N GLU A 331 82.83 -10.76 -3.48
CA GLU A 331 83.53 -11.92 -2.90
C GLU A 331 84.34 -12.66 -3.98
N VAL A 332 83.82 -12.68 -5.21
CA VAL A 332 84.52 -13.20 -6.40
C VAL A 332 85.66 -12.29 -6.86
N GLY A 333 85.47 -10.97 -6.82
CA GLY A 333 86.46 -9.98 -7.28
C GLY A 333 87.60 -9.71 -6.30
N LYS A 334 87.40 -9.90 -4.99
CA LYS A 334 88.39 -9.61 -3.94
C LYS A 334 89.49 -10.67 -3.79
N SER A 335 89.37 -11.84 -4.42
CA SER A 335 90.33 -12.92 -4.27
C SER A 335 91.04 -13.26 -5.58
N ALA A 336 92.34 -12.95 -5.66
CA ALA A 336 93.18 -13.24 -6.83
C ALA A 336 93.32 -14.74 -7.18
N ARG A 337 92.89 -15.65 -6.29
CA ARG A 337 92.71 -17.09 -6.53
C ARG A 337 91.52 -17.62 -5.74
N ILE A 338 90.36 -17.77 -6.39
CA ILE A 338 89.19 -18.43 -5.81
C ILE A 338 89.13 -19.87 -6.30
N SER A 339 88.90 -20.80 -5.36
CA SER A 339 88.72 -22.20 -5.72
C SER A 339 87.35 -22.44 -6.36
N VAL A 340 87.30 -23.35 -7.33
CA VAL A 340 86.05 -23.80 -7.98
C VAL A 340 85.01 -24.28 -6.96
N SER A 341 85.44 -24.87 -5.84
CA SER A 341 84.55 -25.28 -4.74
C SER A 341 83.83 -24.11 -4.06
N ARG A 342 84.50 -22.96 -3.91
CA ARG A 342 83.95 -21.74 -3.31
C ARG A 342 82.96 -21.05 -4.26
N ILE A 343 83.29 -20.98 -5.55
CA ILE A 343 82.35 -20.50 -6.58
C ILE A 343 81.07 -21.36 -6.58
N ARG A 344 81.24 -22.68 -6.46
CA ARG A 344 80.12 -23.63 -6.45
C ARG A 344 79.26 -23.52 -5.18
N SER A 345 79.84 -23.15 -4.03
CA SER A 345 79.06 -22.88 -2.81
C SER A 345 78.29 -21.56 -2.89
N ILE A 346 78.89 -20.52 -3.47
CA ILE A 346 78.22 -19.23 -3.72
C ILE A 346 77.04 -19.44 -4.67
N GLY A 347 77.26 -20.16 -5.79
CA GLY A 347 76.18 -20.48 -6.73
C GLY A 347 75.06 -21.35 -6.15
N LYS A 348 75.36 -22.23 -5.19
CA LYS A 348 74.32 -23.00 -4.46
C LYS A 348 73.50 -22.11 -3.52
N LYS A 349 74.13 -21.20 -2.78
CA LYS A 349 73.43 -20.23 -1.93
C LYS A 349 72.52 -19.31 -2.74
N LEU A 350 73.08 -18.74 -3.82
CA LEU A 350 72.35 -17.86 -4.73
C LEU A 350 71.10 -18.54 -5.30
N LYS A 351 71.24 -19.80 -5.74
CA LYS A 351 70.12 -20.55 -6.33
C LYS A 351 69.03 -20.89 -5.30
N ALA A 352 69.40 -21.11 -4.03
CA ALA A 352 68.43 -21.38 -2.97
C ALA A 352 67.64 -20.11 -2.61
N GLU A 353 68.34 -18.99 -2.41
CA GLU A 353 67.72 -17.70 -2.06
C GLU A 353 66.84 -17.14 -3.20
N VAL A 354 67.26 -17.30 -4.47
CA VAL A 354 66.42 -16.97 -5.64
C VAL A 354 65.16 -17.83 -5.70
N GLY A 355 65.30 -19.14 -5.42
CA GLY A 355 64.19 -20.09 -5.47
C GLY A 355 63.10 -19.77 -4.46
N GLU A 356 63.48 -19.47 -3.21
CA GLU A 356 62.57 -19.10 -2.13
C GLU A 356 61.78 -17.81 -2.47
N ILE A 357 62.46 -16.81 -3.02
CA ILE A 357 61.83 -15.55 -3.43
C ILE A 357 60.80 -15.75 -4.56
N VAL A 358 61.14 -16.54 -5.57
CA VAL A 358 60.27 -16.72 -6.76
C VAL A 358 59.06 -17.62 -6.43
N ASP A 359 59.28 -18.73 -5.74
CA ASP A 359 58.22 -19.70 -5.49
C ASP A 359 57.32 -19.30 -4.30
N GLU A 360 57.84 -18.74 -3.21
CA GLU A 360 56.98 -18.40 -2.05
C GLU A 360 56.30 -17.04 -2.19
N LYS A 361 57.01 -16.02 -2.69
CA LYS A 361 56.48 -14.65 -2.69
C LYS A 361 55.75 -14.28 -3.99
N LEU A 362 56.30 -14.68 -5.13
CA LEU A 362 55.83 -14.17 -6.44
C LEU A 362 54.70 -15.04 -7.03
N LYS A 363 54.80 -16.35 -6.87
CA LYS A 363 53.84 -17.32 -7.43
C LYS A 363 52.52 -17.37 -6.66
N THR A 364 52.59 -17.24 -5.32
CA THR A 364 51.42 -17.21 -4.44
C THR A 364 50.56 -15.97 -4.73
N ALA A 365 51.19 -14.79 -4.81
CA ALA A 365 50.53 -13.53 -5.11
C ALA A 365 49.83 -13.52 -6.49
N LEU A 366 50.39 -14.18 -7.50
CA LEU A 366 49.81 -14.24 -8.85
C LEU A 366 48.60 -15.18 -8.96
N LEU A 367 48.51 -16.22 -8.12
CA LEU A 367 47.41 -17.18 -8.16
C LEU A 367 46.10 -16.62 -7.56
N GLU A 368 46.19 -15.72 -6.58
CA GLU A 368 45.04 -15.06 -5.97
C GLU A 368 44.34 -14.09 -6.94
N ILE A 369 45.11 -13.37 -7.78
CA ILE A 369 44.59 -12.43 -8.80
C ILE A 369 43.76 -13.13 -9.90
N VAL A 370 44.03 -14.41 -10.20
CA VAL A 370 43.35 -15.13 -11.31
C VAL A 370 41.92 -15.55 -10.94
N GLN A 371 41.63 -15.79 -9.66
CA GLN A 371 40.28 -16.18 -9.21
C GLN A 371 39.25 -15.04 -9.33
N GLU A 372 39.69 -13.78 -9.32
CA GLU A 372 38.83 -12.61 -9.37
C GLU A 372 38.23 -12.27 -10.74
N LYS A 373 38.89 -12.65 -11.84
CA LYS A 373 38.38 -12.41 -13.21
C LYS A 373 37.03 -13.10 -13.48
N ILE A 374 36.67 -14.07 -12.66
CA ILE A 374 35.40 -14.80 -12.73
C ILE A 374 34.27 -13.98 -12.07
N ILE A 375 34.55 -13.28 -10.96
CA ILE A 375 33.57 -12.48 -10.21
C ILE A 375 33.09 -11.26 -11.03
N SER A 376 34.02 -10.54 -11.68
CA SER A 376 33.68 -9.38 -12.52
C SER A 376 32.71 -9.71 -13.66
N LYS A 377 32.73 -10.96 -14.17
CA LYS A 377 31.93 -11.35 -15.33
C LYS A 377 30.48 -11.72 -14.99
N GLU A 378 30.24 -12.26 -13.80
CA GLU A 378 28.89 -12.54 -13.29
C GLU A 378 28.15 -11.23 -12.95
N LEU A 379 28.90 -10.19 -12.62
CA LEU A 379 28.40 -8.86 -12.29
C LEU A 379 27.91 -8.03 -13.47
N ASP A 380 28.67 -8.04 -14.57
CA ASP A 380 28.23 -7.41 -15.82
C ASP A 380 26.89 -8.02 -16.29
N GLN A 381 26.69 -9.31 -16.07
CA GLN A 381 25.46 -10.03 -16.41
C GLN A 381 24.28 -9.58 -15.54
N PHE A 382 24.49 -9.42 -14.23
CA PHE A 382 23.46 -9.01 -13.28
C PHE A 382 23.02 -7.54 -13.46
N ALA A 383 23.95 -6.63 -13.78
CA ALA A 383 23.66 -5.22 -14.05
C ALA A 383 22.75 -5.02 -15.28
N ILE A 384 22.90 -5.87 -16.30
CA ILE A 384 22.05 -5.85 -17.51
C ILE A 384 20.61 -6.25 -17.17
N GLU A 385 20.42 -7.30 -16.37
CA GLU A 385 19.08 -7.80 -15.99
C GLU A 385 18.27 -6.75 -15.20
N ILE A 386 18.93 -5.97 -14.33
CA ILE A 386 18.28 -4.89 -13.57
C ILE A 386 17.82 -3.74 -14.44
N THR A 387 18.66 -3.34 -15.40
CA THR A 387 18.34 -2.23 -16.32
C THR A 387 17.11 -2.57 -17.16
N GLU A 388 17.00 -3.83 -17.61
CA GLU A 388 15.84 -4.32 -18.37
C GLU A 388 14.56 -4.40 -17.52
N LEU A 389 14.66 -4.77 -16.23
CA LEU A 389 13.53 -4.80 -15.30
C LEU A 389 13.03 -3.39 -14.97
N SER A 390 13.94 -2.43 -14.77
CA SER A 390 13.61 -1.01 -14.49
C SER A 390 12.81 -0.37 -15.63
N ALA A 391 13.21 -0.60 -16.88
CA ALA A 391 12.51 -0.06 -18.05
C ALA A 391 11.06 -0.57 -18.16
N LYS A 392 10.81 -1.84 -17.84
CA LYS A 392 9.45 -2.44 -17.89
C LYS A 392 8.51 -1.90 -16.82
N ALA A 393 9.01 -1.66 -15.60
CA ALA A 393 8.18 -1.15 -14.50
C ALA A 393 7.73 0.29 -14.79
N SER A 394 8.65 1.15 -15.23
CA SER A 394 8.35 2.54 -15.61
C SER A 394 7.29 2.64 -16.70
N GLU A 395 7.37 1.80 -17.74
CA GLU A 395 6.35 1.74 -18.80
C GLU A 395 4.97 1.34 -18.26
N GLN A 396 4.89 0.45 -17.28
CA GLN A 396 3.63 0.03 -16.65
C GLN A 396 3.02 1.13 -15.78
N THR A 397 3.83 1.87 -15.01
CA THR A 397 3.39 3.00 -14.19
C THR A 397 2.73 4.09 -15.04
N VAL A 398 3.32 4.42 -16.20
CA VAL A 398 2.76 5.39 -17.15
C VAL A 398 1.46 4.89 -17.79
N LEU A 399 1.34 3.60 -18.08
CA LEU A 399 0.13 3.01 -18.65
C LEU A 399 -1.05 3.02 -17.66
N VAL A 400 -0.80 2.79 -16.37
CA VAL A 400 -1.83 2.89 -15.32
C VAL A 400 -2.27 4.34 -15.11
N GLN A 401 -1.37 5.32 -15.27
CA GLN A 401 -1.69 6.76 -15.19
C GLN A 401 -2.42 7.33 -16.40
N THR A 402 -2.27 6.70 -17.59
CA THR A 402 -2.87 7.18 -18.84
C THR A 402 -4.14 6.44 -19.25
N GLY A 403 -4.53 5.41 -18.48
CA GLY A 403 -5.84 4.76 -18.58
C GLY A 403 -6.96 5.61 -17.98
N GLU A 404 -7.30 6.73 -18.62
CA GLU A 404 -8.60 7.40 -18.48
C GLU A 404 -9.70 6.67 -19.27
#